data_AF-A0A3M1JAK2-F1
#
_entry.id   AF-A0A3M1JAK2-F1
#
_cell.length_a   1.000
_cell.length_b   1.000
_cell.length_c   1.000
_cell.angle_alpha   90.00
_cell.angle_beta   90.00
_cell.angle_gamma   90.00
#
_symmetry.space_group_name_H-M   'P 1'
#
loop_
_entity.id
_entity.type
_entity.pdbx_description
1 polymer ?
#
loop_
_entity_poly.entity_id
_entity_poly.type
_entity_poly.pdbx_seq_one_letter_code
_entity_poly.pdbx_strand_id
1 'polypeptide(L)'
;TGAPQAAHAALVLLDGLEPGGVTSLFLDKSGAVNLLGAIAAVEPEAAVQVAVQDTFLNLGTVIAPAGYGRPGQTAMKIKVTFENGDIEERTVKFGALEVIPLAPRQKATVEIRPTRAFDIGLGQPGRGAAAEVEGGLLGIILDARGRPIQLHADDQQRQRQIQQWLKALSISYAPPVN
;
A
#
# COMPACT_ATOMS: atom_id res chain seq x y z
N THR A 1 13.79 17.22 -13.08
CA THR A 1 14.50 17.23 -11.79
C THR A 1 13.46 17.18 -10.67
N GLY A 2 13.53 16.19 -9.77
CA GLY A 2 12.85 16.26 -8.47
C GLY A 2 11.54 15.48 -8.26
N ALA A 3 11.11 14.57 -9.15
CA ALA A 3 10.02 13.67 -8.78
C ALA A 3 10.50 12.73 -7.66
N PRO A 4 9.78 12.60 -6.52
CA PRO A 4 10.15 11.65 -5.49
C PRO A 4 10.29 10.26 -6.13
N GLN A 5 11.32 9.51 -5.75
CA GLN A 5 11.41 8.10 -6.12
C GLN A 5 10.08 7.42 -5.73
N ALA A 6 9.56 6.50 -6.55
CA ALA A 6 8.20 5.97 -6.41
C ALA A 6 7.85 5.56 -4.96
N ALA A 7 8.83 5.00 -4.24
CA ALA A 7 8.76 4.66 -2.82
C ALA A 7 8.43 5.85 -1.90
N HIS A 8 9.04 7.02 -2.09
CA HIS A 8 8.75 8.22 -1.31
C HIS A 8 7.33 8.73 -1.56
N ALA A 9 6.90 8.72 -2.82
CA ALA A 9 5.54 9.12 -3.17
C ALA A 9 4.50 8.17 -2.55
N ALA A 10 4.76 6.85 -2.59
CA ALA A 10 3.93 5.88 -1.89
C ALA A 10 3.88 6.14 -0.39
N LEU A 11 5.02 6.42 0.26
CA LEU A 11 5.05 6.69 1.70
C LEU A 11 4.23 7.95 2.06
N VAL A 12 4.36 9.03 1.29
CA VAL A 12 3.54 10.23 1.48
C VAL A 12 2.05 9.93 1.34
N LEU A 13 1.66 9.14 0.34
CA LEU A 13 0.25 8.75 0.15
C LEU A 13 -0.25 7.86 1.29
N LEU A 14 0.55 6.90 1.73
CA LEU A 14 0.22 6.01 2.83
C LEU A 14 0.05 6.76 4.16
N ASP A 15 0.93 7.72 4.44
CA ASP A 15 0.92 8.48 5.69
C ASP A 15 -0.13 9.59 5.69
N GLY A 16 -0.40 10.19 4.53
CA GLY A 16 -1.36 11.29 4.40
C GLY A 16 -2.80 10.84 4.22
N LEU A 17 -3.04 9.73 3.50
CA LEU A 17 -4.39 9.24 3.22
C LEU A 17 -4.78 8.06 4.10
N GLU A 18 -3.80 7.36 4.69
CA GLU A 18 -4.02 6.20 5.54
C GLU A 18 -5.03 5.19 4.93
N PRO A 19 -4.83 4.75 3.67
CA PRO A 19 -5.81 3.89 3.00
C PRO A 19 -6.02 2.59 3.78
N GLY A 20 -7.25 2.07 3.76
CA GLY A 20 -7.65 0.84 4.44
C GLY A 20 -8.09 -0.24 3.46
N GLY A 21 -7.91 -1.50 3.85
CA GLY A 21 -8.25 -2.66 3.03
C GLY A 21 -7.29 -2.87 1.86
N VAL A 22 -7.81 -3.33 0.73
CA VAL A 22 -7.04 -3.53 -0.51
C VAL A 22 -7.23 -2.28 -1.39
N THR A 23 -6.17 -1.55 -1.66
CA THR A 23 -6.22 -0.27 -2.38
C THR A 23 -5.07 -0.15 -3.36
N SER A 24 -5.35 0.21 -4.61
CA SER A 24 -4.30 0.49 -5.59
C SER A 24 -3.84 1.94 -5.52
N LEU A 25 -2.53 2.18 -5.60
CA LEU A 25 -1.95 3.52 -5.59
C LEU A 25 -1.48 3.90 -6.99
N PHE A 26 -1.95 5.06 -7.46
CA PHE A 26 -1.61 5.61 -8.77
C PHE A 26 -1.12 7.06 -8.63
N LEU A 27 -0.12 7.44 -9.43
CA LEU A 27 0.35 8.82 -9.55
C LEU A 27 -0.03 9.44 -10.89
N ASP A 28 -0.64 10.62 -10.84
CA ASP A 28 -0.80 11.49 -11.99
C ASP A 28 0.47 12.31 -12.22
N LYS A 29 1.38 11.77 -13.03
CA LYS A 29 2.63 12.45 -13.38
C LYS A 29 2.46 13.54 -14.44
N SER A 30 1.40 13.47 -15.24
CA SER A 30 1.16 14.36 -16.39
C SER A 30 0.13 15.45 -16.10
N GLY A 31 -0.53 15.42 -14.94
CA GLY A 31 -1.61 16.36 -14.59
C GLY A 31 -2.92 16.04 -15.32
N ALA A 32 -3.10 14.79 -15.75
CA ALA A 32 -4.22 14.35 -16.55
C ALA A 32 -5.56 14.31 -15.80
N VAL A 33 -5.57 14.21 -14.46
CA VAL A 33 -6.83 14.12 -13.68
C VAL A 33 -7.74 15.33 -13.95
N ASN A 34 -7.18 16.53 -14.07
CA ASN A 34 -7.97 17.74 -14.33
C ASN A 34 -8.64 17.69 -15.72
N LEU A 35 -7.90 17.26 -16.74
CA LEU A 35 -8.44 17.13 -18.09
C LEU A 35 -9.51 16.03 -18.15
N LEU A 36 -9.23 14.88 -17.55
CA LEU A 36 -10.18 13.77 -17.47
C LEU A 36 -11.46 14.17 -16.73
N GLY A 37 -11.36 14.96 -15.67
CA GLY A 37 -12.52 15.50 -14.95
C GLY A 37 -13.38 16.42 -15.82
N ALA A 38 -12.75 17.28 -16.63
CA ALA A 38 -13.47 18.12 -17.58
C ALA A 38 -14.16 17.30 -18.69
N ILE A 39 -13.48 16.29 -19.22
CA ILE A 39 -14.06 15.37 -20.23
C ILE A 39 -15.23 14.59 -19.60
N ALA A 40 -15.07 14.06 -18.39
CA ALA A 40 -16.08 13.24 -17.72
C ALA A 40 -17.41 13.99 -17.48
N ALA A 41 -17.39 15.33 -17.40
CA ALA A 41 -18.60 16.12 -17.26
C ALA A 41 -19.47 16.14 -18.54
N VAL A 42 -18.88 15.84 -19.70
CA VAL A 42 -19.56 15.86 -21.00
C VAL A 42 -19.65 14.46 -21.60
N GLU A 43 -18.58 13.68 -21.52
CA GLU A 43 -18.44 12.35 -22.11
C GLU A 43 -17.73 11.38 -21.13
N PRO A 44 -18.46 10.83 -20.14
CA PRO A 44 -17.90 9.95 -19.11
C PRO A 44 -17.15 8.73 -19.65
N GLU A 45 -17.67 8.10 -20.71
CA GLU A 45 -17.09 6.87 -21.27
C GLU A 45 -15.70 7.13 -21.89
N ALA A 46 -15.56 8.23 -22.63
CA ALA A 46 -14.27 8.64 -23.21
C ALA A 46 -13.24 8.95 -22.10
N ALA A 47 -13.66 9.60 -21.02
CA ALA A 47 -12.79 9.87 -19.87
C ALA A 47 -12.28 8.56 -19.24
N VAL A 48 -13.14 7.56 -19.06
CA VAL A 48 -12.74 6.24 -18.55
C VAL A 48 -11.75 5.57 -19.51
N GLN A 49 -12.03 5.59 -20.81
CA GLN A 49 -11.17 4.95 -21.80
C GLN A 49 -9.75 5.54 -21.81
N VAL A 50 -9.61 6.86 -21.71
CA VAL A 50 -8.30 7.53 -21.63
C VAL A 50 -7.62 7.24 -20.29
N ALA A 51 -8.38 7.22 -19.18
CA ALA A 51 -7.84 6.92 -17.85
C ALA A 51 -7.14 5.55 -17.78
N VAL A 52 -7.68 4.55 -18.50
CA VAL A 52 -7.17 3.16 -18.50
C VAL A 52 -5.95 2.97 -19.42
N GLN A 53 -5.65 3.91 -20.33
CA GLN A 53 -4.54 3.83 -21.30
C GLN A 53 -3.19 4.34 -20.74
N ASP A 54 -2.76 3.84 -19.58
CA ASP A 54 -1.47 4.19 -18.94
C ASP A 54 -1.29 5.68 -18.59
N THR A 55 -2.39 6.41 -18.44
CA THR A 55 -2.35 7.83 -18.04
C THR A 55 -1.72 8.00 -16.65
N PHE A 56 -1.90 7.02 -15.78
CA PHE A 56 -1.37 7.04 -14.42
C PHE A 56 -0.23 6.05 -14.22
N LEU A 57 0.75 6.45 -13.41
CA LEU A 57 1.80 5.54 -12.97
C LEU A 57 1.30 4.68 -11.81
N ASN A 58 1.15 3.37 -12.04
CA ASN A 58 0.83 2.40 -10.99
C ASN A 58 2.02 2.22 -10.03
N LEU A 59 1.84 2.64 -8.77
CA LEU A 59 2.84 2.42 -7.71
C LEU A 59 2.76 1.00 -7.14
N GLY A 60 1.58 0.39 -7.17
CA GLY A 60 1.33 -0.95 -6.65
C GLY A 60 0.04 -1.04 -5.87
N THR A 61 -0.20 -2.22 -5.29
CA THR A 61 -1.38 -2.49 -4.46
C THR A 61 -0.99 -2.49 -2.98
N VAL A 62 -1.76 -1.79 -2.16
CA VAL A 62 -1.62 -1.72 -0.71
C VAL A 62 -2.64 -2.64 -0.07
N ILE A 63 -2.21 -3.40 0.93
CA ILE A 63 -3.07 -4.17 1.83
C ILE A 63 -2.85 -3.64 3.24
N ALA A 64 -3.85 -2.92 3.76
CA ALA A 64 -3.74 -2.17 5.00
C ALA A 64 -4.89 -2.51 5.96
N PRO A 65 -4.69 -3.40 6.93
CA PRO A 65 -5.69 -3.66 7.96
C PRO A 65 -5.89 -2.44 8.87
N ALA A 66 -7.13 -2.04 9.10
CA ALA A 66 -7.53 -1.03 10.08
C ALA A 66 -7.78 -1.66 11.45
N GLY A 67 -7.16 -1.11 12.49
CA GLY A 67 -7.23 -1.63 13.86
C GLY A 67 -5.91 -1.54 14.59
N TYR A 68 -5.89 -2.08 15.81
CA TYR A 68 -4.76 -1.97 16.73
C TYR A 68 -4.46 -3.29 17.41
N GLY A 69 -3.18 -3.62 17.50
CA GLY A 69 -2.67 -4.78 18.21
C GLY A 69 -1.56 -4.40 19.18
N ARG A 70 -0.96 -5.42 19.80
CA ARG A 70 0.31 -5.21 20.51
C ARG A 70 1.44 -5.18 19.48
N PRO A 71 2.35 -4.18 19.52
CA PRO A 71 3.48 -4.11 18.60
C PRO A 71 4.22 -5.45 18.49
N GLY A 72 4.51 -5.88 17.26
CA GLY A 72 5.19 -7.15 16.99
C GLY A 72 4.32 -8.41 17.03
N GLN A 73 3.05 -8.34 17.46
CA GLN A 73 2.09 -9.44 17.30
C GLN A 73 1.53 -9.50 15.87
N THR A 74 0.99 -10.65 15.46
CA THR A 74 0.38 -10.79 14.14
C THR A 74 -0.79 -9.84 13.94
N ALA A 75 -0.76 -9.04 12.87
CA ALA A 75 -1.89 -8.26 12.40
C ALA A 75 -2.73 -9.07 11.40
N MET A 76 -2.06 -9.68 10.42
CA MET A 76 -2.69 -10.49 9.38
C MET A 76 -1.74 -11.58 8.87
N LYS A 77 -2.31 -12.60 8.25
CA LYS A 77 -1.61 -13.56 7.40
C LYS A 77 -2.04 -13.37 5.97
N ILE A 78 -1.08 -13.44 5.06
CA ILE A 78 -1.26 -13.27 3.63
C ILE A 78 -0.79 -14.54 2.93
N LYS A 79 -1.55 -14.99 1.93
CA LYS A 79 -1.11 -15.97 0.96
C LYS A 79 -1.30 -15.38 -0.44
N VAL A 80 -0.23 -15.27 -1.19
CA VAL A 80 -0.22 -14.79 -2.58
C VAL A 80 -0.06 -16.01 -3.49
N THR A 81 -0.95 -16.12 -4.47
CA THR A 81 -0.83 -17.10 -5.56
C THR A 81 -0.56 -16.33 -6.85
N PHE A 82 0.63 -16.51 -7.40
CA PHE A 82 1.07 -15.86 -8.63
C PHE A 82 0.50 -16.56 -9.87
N GLU A 83 0.47 -15.88 -11.01
CA GLU A 83 -0.02 -16.44 -12.29
C GLU A 83 0.74 -17.69 -12.76
N ASN A 84 2.02 -17.81 -12.40
CA ASN A 84 2.83 -18.98 -12.70
C ASN A 84 2.55 -20.18 -11.76
N GLY A 85 1.65 -20.01 -10.78
CA GLY A 85 1.29 -21.02 -9.80
C GLY A 85 2.15 -21.01 -8.53
N ASP A 86 3.20 -20.17 -8.45
CA ASP A 86 3.99 -20.03 -7.24
C ASP A 86 3.13 -19.48 -6.09
N ILE A 87 3.48 -19.87 -4.87
CA ILE A 87 2.79 -19.44 -3.66
C ILE A 87 3.78 -18.82 -2.69
N GLU A 88 3.46 -17.61 -2.22
CA GLU A 88 4.19 -16.94 -1.15
C GLU A 88 3.26 -16.69 0.04
N GLU A 89 3.68 -17.13 1.23
CA GLU A 89 2.97 -16.86 2.48
C GLU A 89 3.76 -15.89 3.37
N ARG A 90 3.04 -14.97 4.02
CA ARG A 90 3.59 -13.99 4.95
C ARG A 90 2.72 -13.87 6.20
N THR A 91 3.38 -13.80 7.36
CA THR A 91 2.74 -13.39 8.61
C THR A 91 3.22 -11.98 8.93
N VAL A 92 2.33 -11.01 8.78
CA VAL A 92 2.65 -9.59 8.94
C VAL A 92 2.38 -9.17 10.37
N LYS A 93 3.36 -8.52 11.00
CA LYS A 93 3.26 -8.06 12.39
C LYS A 93 2.68 -6.65 12.45
N PHE A 94 1.93 -6.36 13.50
CA PHE A 94 1.45 -5.01 13.78
C PHE A 94 2.63 -4.06 14.00
N GLY A 95 2.59 -2.92 13.31
CA GLY A 95 3.66 -1.94 13.22
C GLY A 95 4.57 -2.13 12.00
N ALA A 96 4.43 -3.22 11.23
CA ALA A 96 5.28 -3.49 10.09
C ALA A 96 4.80 -2.80 8.80
N LEU A 97 5.77 -2.47 7.96
CA LEU A 97 5.60 -2.15 6.55
C LEU A 97 6.48 -3.14 5.78
N GLU A 98 5.91 -3.87 4.84
CA GLU A 98 6.60 -4.91 4.08
C GLU A 98 6.20 -4.84 2.60
N VAL A 99 7.01 -5.44 1.72
CA VAL A 99 6.74 -5.48 0.28
C VAL A 99 6.90 -6.91 -0.23
N ILE A 100 5.89 -7.38 -0.96
CA ILE A 100 5.97 -8.59 -1.78
C ILE A 100 6.21 -8.15 -3.24
N PRO A 101 7.31 -8.59 -3.89
CA PRO A 101 7.55 -8.28 -5.29
C PRO A 101 6.43 -8.82 -6.19
N LEU A 102 5.87 -7.94 -7.03
CA LEU A 102 4.96 -8.29 -8.11
C LEU A 102 5.21 -7.27 -9.23
N ALA A 103 5.63 -7.71 -10.40
CA ALA A 103 6.07 -6.78 -11.44
C ALA A 103 4.88 -5.96 -11.99
N PRO A 104 5.13 -4.78 -12.58
CA PRO A 104 4.08 -3.98 -13.21
C PRO A 104 3.20 -4.80 -14.16
N ARG A 105 1.87 -4.69 -14.01
CA ARG A 105 0.83 -5.40 -14.78
C ARG A 105 0.74 -6.91 -14.55
N GLN A 106 1.61 -7.51 -13.73
CA GLN A 106 1.41 -8.89 -13.30
C GLN A 106 0.28 -8.93 -12.29
N LYS A 107 -0.54 -9.98 -12.37
CA LYS A 107 -1.62 -10.21 -11.44
C LYS A 107 -1.29 -11.32 -10.45
N ALA A 108 -1.94 -11.28 -9.30
CA ALA A 108 -1.91 -12.34 -8.32
C ALA A 108 -3.23 -12.42 -7.56
N THR A 109 -3.59 -13.61 -7.08
CA THR A 109 -4.69 -13.77 -6.13
C THR A 109 -4.13 -13.74 -4.71
N VAL A 110 -4.65 -12.84 -3.88
CA VAL A 110 -4.22 -12.69 -2.48
C VAL A 110 -5.35 -13.11 -1.55
N GLU A 111 -5.07 -14.08 -0.69
CA GLU A 111 -5.92 -14.41 0.46
C GLU A 111 -5.42 -13.68 1.70
N ILE A 112 -6.31 -12.90 2.33
CA ILE A 112 -6.02 -12.06 3.49
C ILE A 112 -6.77 -12.58 4.70
N ARG A 113 -6.05 -12.89 5.78
CA ARG A 113 -6.60 -13.39 7.04
C ARG A 113 -6.17 -12.47 8.18
N PRO A 114 -6.93 -11.41 8.48
CA PRO A 114 -6.63 -10.54 9.62
C PRO A 114 -6.92 -11.27 10.93
N THR A 115 -6.29 -10.83 12.02
CA THR A 115 -6.73 -11.24 13.36
C THR A 115 -8.02 -10.50 13.74
N ARG A 116 -8.69 -10.95 14.80
CA ARG A 116 -9.92 -10.33 15.35
C ARG A 116 -9.80 -8.85 15.73
N ALA A 117 -8.58 -8.31 15.81
CA ALA A 117 -8.33 -6.91 16.15
C ALA A 117 -8.33 -5.98 14.92
N PHE A 118 -8.38 -6.54 13.71
CA PHE A 118 -8.19 -5.79 12.47
C PHE A 118 -9.28 -6.08 11.45
N ASP A 119 -9.76 -5.02 10.80
CA ASP A 119 -10.65 -5.05 9.64
C ASP A 119 -9.84 -4.78 8.36
N ILE A 120 -10.16 -5.43 7.25
CA ILE A 120 -9.52 -5.25 5.94
C ILE A 120 -10.44 -4.50 4.96
N GLY A 121 -11.32 -3.63 5.49
CA GLY A 121 -12.25 -2.82 4.69
C GLY A 121 -13.60 -3.50 4.43
N LEU A 122 -13.97 -4.50 5.24
CA LEU A 122 -15.24 -5.22 5.11
C LEU A 122 -16.27 -4.80 6.17
N GLY A 123 -15.93 -3.82 7.02
CA GLY A 123 -16.78 -3.34 8.11
C GLY A 123 -16.84 -4.29 9.31
N GLN A 124 -16.00 -5.33 9.34
CA GLN A 124 -16.00 -6.34 10.39
C GLN A 124 -14.58 -6.87 10.67
N PRO A 125 -14.01 -6.61 11.86
CA PRO A 125 -12.71 -7.16 12.25
C PRO A 125 -12.66 -8.69 12.26
N GLY A 126 -11.50 -9.24 11.88
CA GLY A 126 -11.25 -10.69 11.80
C GLY A 126 -11.85 -11.39 10.58
N ARG A 127 -12.64 -10.68 9.76
CA ARG A 127 -13.17 -11.23 8.51
C ARG A 127 -12.10 -11.19 7.43
N GLY A 128 -11.75 -12.37 6.90
CA GLY A 128 -10.84 -12.48 5.75
C GLY A 128 -11.55 -12.34 4.41
N ALA A 129 -10.77 -12.12 3.35
CA ALA A 129 -11.23 -12.08 1.97
C ALA A 129 -10.11 -12.51 1.02
N ALA A 130 -10.50 -12.82 -0.22
CA ALA A 130 -9.58 -12.97 -1.33
C ALA A 130 -9.80 -11.81 -2.32
N ALA A 131 -8.73 -11.33 -2.95
CA ALA A 131 -8.77 -10.31 -3.98
C ALA A 131 -7.76 -10.61 -5.09
N GLU A 132 -8.11 -10.29 -6.33
CA GLU A 132 -7.13 -10.15 -7.41
C GLU A 132 -6.44 -8.79 -7.24
N VAL A 133 -5.11 -8.78 -7.30
CA VAL A 133 -4.29 -7.58 -7.21
C VAL A 133 -3.37 -7.49 -8.42
N GLU A 134 -3.01 -6.27 -8.79
CA GLU A 134 -2.02 -6.00 -9.83
C GLU A 134 -0.76 -5.38 -9.20
N GLY A 135 0.40 -5.79 -9.71
CA GLY A 135 1.68 -5.19 -9.37
C GLY A 135 1.89 -3.84 -10.04
N GLY A 136 2.61 -2.96 -9.33
CA GLY A 136 3.10 -1.68 -9.86
C GLY A 136 4.60 -1.57 -9.65
N LEU A 137 5.14 -0.35 -9.66
CA LEU A 137 6.57 -0.12 -9.44
C LEU A 137 7.12 -0.69 -8.12
N LEU A 138 6.28 -0.82 -7.11
CA LEU A 138 6.65 -1.33 -5.78
C LEU A 138 6.07 -2.72 -5.47
N GLY A 139 5.27 -3.31 -6.36
CA GLY A 139 4.59 -4.59 -6.09
C GLY A 139 3.41 -4.48 -5.12
N ILE A 140 3.31 -5.41 -4.17
CA ILE A 140 2.27 -5.42 -3.13
C ILE A 140 2.86 -4.91 -1.82
N ILE A 141 2.33 -3.80 -1.31
CA ILE A 141 2.73 -3.17 -0.05
C ILE A 141 1.81 -3.67 1.06
N LEU A 142 2.39 -4.27 2.09
CA LEU A 142 1.67 -4.71 3.29
C LEU A 142 1.87 -3.66 4.39
N ASP A 143 0.85 -2.87 4.66
CA ASP A 143 0.92 -1.77 5.65
C ASP A 143 0.11 -2.13 6.90
N ALA A 144 0.77 -2.78 7.85
CA ALA A 144 0.18 -3.17 9.13
C ALA A 144 0.51 -2.17 10.25
N ARG A 145 0.80 -0.90 9.91
CA ARG A 145 1.16 0.14 10.88
C ARG A 145 -0.02 0.62 11.74
N GLY A 146 -1.23 0.19 11.41
CA GLY A 146 -2.47 0.61 12.05
C GLY A 146 -3.11 1.79 11.34
N ARG A 147 -4.39 2.02 11.68
CA ARG A 147 -5.21 3.11 11.14
C ARG A 147 -6.09 3.69 12.25
N PRO A 148 -5.86 4.94 12.69
CA PRO A 148 -4.70 5.79 12.37
C PRO A 148 -3.32 5.22 12.73
N ILE A 149 -2.27 5.66 12.02
CA ILE A 149 -0.88 5.25 12.25
C ILE A 149 -0.42 5.70 13.64
N GLN A 150 0.20 4.79 14.40
CA GLN A 150 0.73 5.07 15.73
C GLN A 150 2.25 5.19 15.74
N LEU A 151 2.72 6.38 16.08
CA LEU A 151 4.13 6.65 16.34
C LEU A 151 4.47 6.39 17.81
N HIS A 152 5.67 5.87 18.05
CA HIS A 152 6.15 5.70 19.42
C HIS A 152 6.33 7.07 20.11
N ALA A 153 6.00 7.16 21.40
CA ALA A 153 6.13 8.40 22.17
C ALA A 153 7.60 8.77 22.43
N ASP A 154 8.42 7.76 22.76
CA ASP A 154 9.87 7.91 22.90
C ASP A 154 10.55 8.20 21.56
N ASP A 155 11.40 9.23 21.54
CA ASP A 155 12.04 9.76 20.33
C ASP A 155 12.96 8.75 19.65
N GLN A 156 13.77 8.01 20.43
CA GLN A 156 14.71 7.03 19.86
C GLN A 156 13.96 5.84 19.25
N GLN A 157 12.92 5.36 19.93
CA GLN A 157 12.09 4.27 19.43
C GLN A 157 11.28 4.70 18.21
N ARG A 158 10.79 5.96 18.17
CA ARG A 158 10.12 6.55 17.00
C ARG A 158 11.06 6.64 15.80
N GLN A 159 12.30 7.09 16.01
CA GLN A 159 13.32 7.11 14.94
C GLN A 159 13.59 5.71 14.39
N ARG A 160 13.73 4.70 15.25
CA ARG A 160 13.92 3.30 14.82
C ARG A 160 12.72 2.78 14.02
N GLN A 161 11.51 3.09 14.46
CA GLN A 161 10.27 2.72 13.77
C GLN A 161 10.25 3.31 12.34
N ILE A 162 10.52 4.61 12.20
CA ILE A 162 10.58 5.29 10.91
C ILE A 162 11.68 4.70 10.02
N GLN A 163 12.88 4.45 10.56
CA GLN A 163 13.97 3.84 9.81
C GLN A 163 13.61 2.45 9.27
N GLN A 164 12.89 1.64 10.06
CA GLN A 164 12.43 0.33 9.61
C GLN A 164 11.46 0.45 8.42
N TRP A 165 10.52 1.41 8.47
CA TRP A 165 9.58 1.65 7.37
C TRP A 165 10.26 2.16 6.11
N LEU A 166 11.19 3.11 6.24
CA LEU A 166 11.97 3.61 5.10
C LEU A 166 12.77 2.48 4.44
N LYS A 167 13.46 1.66 5.25
CA LYS A 167 14.21 0.51 4.75
C LYS A 167 13.32 -0.51 4.03
N ALA A 168 12.11 -0.74 4.52
CA ALA A 168 11.17 -1.69 3.89
C ALA A 168 10.79 -1.28 2.46
N LEU A 169 10.73 0.02 2.18
CA LEU A 169 10.50 0.56 0.83
C LEU A 169 11.80 0.81 0.05
N SER A 170 12.93 0.31 0.53
CA SER A 170 14.27 0.55 -0.03
C SER A 170 14.63 2.05 -0.12
N ILE A 171 14.10 2.86 0.79
CA ILE A 171 14.45 4.27 0.95
C ILE A 171 15.65 4.38 1.91
N SER A 172 16.70 5.07 1.49
CA SER A 172 17.86 5.35 2.35
C SER A 172 17.54 6.49 3.33
N TYR A 173 17.82 6.33 4.62
CA TYR A 173 17.65 7.36 5.66
C TYR A 173 18.99 7.97 6.07
N ALA A 174 19.10 9.30 6.05
CA ALA A 174 20.20 10.05 6.67
C ALA A 174 19.65 10.84 7.87
N PRO A 175 20.11 10.59 9.10
CA PRO A 175 19.67 11.36 10.27
C PRO A 175 20.07 12.84 10.13
N PRO A 176 19.27 13.78 10.67
CA PRO A 176 19.68 15.17 10.77
C PRO A 176 20.98 15.26 11.59
N VAL A 177 21.97 15.97 11.06
CA VAL A 177 23.17 16.30 11.82
C VAL A 177 22.79 17.40 12.81
N ASN A 178 22.92 17.10 14.10
CA ASN A 178 22.73 18.08 15.18
C ASN A 178 23.80 19.17 15.13
#